data_AF-A0A816YRX9-F1
#
_entry.id   AF-A0A816YRX9-F1
#
_cell.length_a   1.000
_cell.length_b   1.000
_cell.length_c   1.000
_cell.angle_alpha   90.00
_cell.angle_beta   90.00
_cell.angle_gamma   90.00
#
_symmetry.space_group_name_H-M   'P 1'
#
loop_
_entity.id
_entity.type
_entity.pdbx_description
1 polymer ?
#
loop_
_entity_poly.entity_id
_entity_poly.type
_entity_poly.pdbx_seq_one_letter_code
_entity_poly.pdbx_strand_id
1 'polypeptide(L)' 'TSNHRVMRWTQGAKQGTVIAGGNGKGAGANQFSYPEGLSFDRHGNLYVADEWNHRVQRFSIE' A
#
# COMPACT_ATOMS: atom_id res chain seq x y z
N THR A 1 -0.83 13.06 3.38
CA THR A 1 -1.60 13.16 2.12
C THR A 1 -2.56 11.99 2.07
N SER A 2 -3.86 12.25 2.05
CA SER A 2 -4.92 11.21 2.02
C SER A 2 -5.04 10.56 0.64
N ASN A 3 -3.92 10.07 0.09
CA ASN A 3 -3.85 9.60 -1.30
C ASN A 3 -4.12 8.10 -1.42
N HIS A 4 -4.43 7.42 -0.29
CA HIS A 4 -4.86 6.02 -0.23
C HIS A 4 -3.96 5.09 -1.06
N ARG A 5 -2.63 5.28 -0.99
CA ARG A 5 -1.64 4.57 -1.81
C ARG A 5 -0.31 4.35 -1.09
N VAL A 6 0.35 3.26 -1.42
CA VAL A 6 1.73 2.94 -1.03
C VAL A 6 2.64 3.15 -2.25
N MET A 7 3.75 3.87 -2.05
CA MET A 7 4.72 4.16 -3.12
C MET A 7 6.09 3.61 -2.79
N ARG A 8 6.75 3.06 -3.79
CA ARG A 8 8.17 2.68 -3.76
C ARG A 8 9.01 3.74 -4.46
N TRP A 9 10.12 4.13 -3.83
CA TRP A 9 11.10 5.06 -4.38
C TRP A 9 12.46 4.38 -4.44
N THR A 10 13.14 4.45 -5.57
CA THR A 10 14.55 4.07 -5.66
C THR A 10 15.43 5.26 -5.28
N GLN A 11 16.65 4.98 -4.80
CA GLN A 11 17.57 6.04 -4.40
C GLN A 11 17.86 6.97 -5.59
N GLY A 12 17.64 8.27 -5.41
CA GLY A 12 17.82 9.28 -6.47
C GLY A 12 16.65 9.39 -7.46
N ALA A 13 15.54 8.65 -7.26
CA ALA A 13 14.38 8.75 -8.13
C ALA A 13 13.68 10.12 -8.01
N LYS A 14 13.27 10.66 -9.16
CA LYS A 14 12.44 11.88 -9.24
C LYS A 14 10.94 11.59 -9.20
N GLN A 15 10.55 10.32 -9.33
CA GLN A 15 9.18 9.85 -9.30
C GLN A 15 9.11 8.49 -8.58
N GLY A 16 8.06 8.30 -7.78
CA GLY A 16 7.78 7.02 -7.11
C GLY A 16 6.79 6.18 -7.91
N THR A 17 6.86 4.87 -7.76
CA THR A 17 5.91 3.92 -8.34
C THR A 17 4.87 3.53 -7.31
N VAL A 18 3.58 3.57 -7.66
CA VAL A 18 2.52 3.04 -6.80
C VAL A 18 2.60 1.51 -6.85
N ILE A 19 2.77 0.89 -5.68
CA ILE A 19 2.88 -0.57 -5.55
C ILE A 19 1.68 -1.22 -4.86
N ALA A 20 0.84 -0.41 -4.20
CA ALA A 20 -0.46 -0.82 -3.68
C ALA A 20 -1.36 0.41 -3.48
N GLY A 21 -2.68 0.22 -3.55
CA GLY A 21 -3.66 1.29 -3.47
C GLY A 21 -3.67 2.17 -4.72
N GLY A 22 -3.99 3.45 -4.54
CA GLY A 22 -4.08 4.44 -5.62
C GLY A 22 -5.43 4.48 -6.32
N ASN A 23 -6.34 3.56 -6.00
CA ASN A 23 -7.71 3.49 -6.55
C ASN A 23 -8.74 4.20 -5.67
N GLY A 24 -8.31 5.23 -4.93
CA GLY A 24 -9.15 6.02 -4.03
C GLY A 24 -9.43 5.36 -2.67
N LYS A 25 -10.19 6.08 -1.84
CA LYS A 25 -10.67 5.58 -0.55
C LYS A 25 -11.74 4.51 -0.78
N GLY A 26 -11.62 3.36 -0.13
CA GLY A 26 -12.65 2.33 -0.21
C GLY A 26 -12.23 1.01 0.43
N ALA A 27 -13.14 0.04 0.42
CA ALA A 27 -12.96 -1.30 0.96
C ALA A 27 -12.76 -2.37 -0.14
N GLY A 28 -12.74 -1.97 -1.42
CA GLY A 28 -12.47 -2.87 -2.54
C GLY A 28 -11.05 -3.44 -2.52
N ALA A 29 -10.79 -4.39 -3.41
CA ALA A 29 -9.43 -4.87 -3.65
C ALA A 29 -8.56 -3.70 -4.13
N ASN A 30 -7.34 -3.59 -3.59
CA ASN A 30 -6.40 -2.53 -3.95
C ASN A 30 -6.95 -1.10 -3.71
N GLN A 31 -7.83 -0.96 -2.71
CA GLN A 31 -8.26 0.32 -2.12
C GLN A 31 -7.93 0.32 -0.62
N PHE A 32 -7.73 1.51 -0.07
CA PHE A 32 -7.44 1.70 1.35
C PHE A 32 -8.33 2.75 1.98
N SER A 33 -8.64 2.58 3.26
CA SER A 33 -9.27 3.55 4.13
C SER A 33 -8.36 3.77 5.33
N TYR A 34 -7.61 4.87 5.29
CA TYR A 34 -6.67 5.27 6.35
C TYR A 34 -5.62 4.17 6.69
N PRO A 35 -4.74 3.81 5.74
CA PRO A 35 -3.70 2.82 6.02
C PRO A 35 -2.58 3.44 6.88
N GLU A 36 -2.24 2.80 7.98
CA GLU A 36 -1.27 3.34 8.99
C GLU A 36 0.05 2.56 9.03
N GLY A 37 0.03 1.28 8.66
CA GLY A 37 1.19 0.40 8.80
C GLY A 37 1.50 -0.39 7.53
N LEU A 38 2.79 -0.64 7.30
CA LEU A 38 3.26 -1.54 6.26
C LEU A 38 4.45 -2.38 6.72
N SER A 39 4.56 -3.60 6.21
CA SER A 39 5.72 -4.48 6.42
C SER A 39 5.90 -5.41 5.23
N PHE A 40 7.13 -5.89 5.03
CA PHE A 40 7.46 -6.88 4.01
C PHE A 40 7.77 -8.22 4.68
N ASP A 41 7.37 -9.33 4.05
CA ASP A 41 7.89 -10.65 4.41
C ASP A 41 9.19 -10.98 3.65
N ARG A 42 9.81 -12.10 4.01
CA ARG A 42 11.06 -12.60 3.39
C ARG A 42 10.94 -12.93 1.90
N HIS A 43 9.71 -13.06 1.39
CA HIS A 43 9.43 -13.35 -0.01
C HIS A 43 9.12 -12.06 -0.80
N GLY A 44 9.17 -10.89 -0.16
CA GLY A 44 8.90 -9.60 -0.78
C GLY A 44 7.42 -9.24 -0.85
N ASN A 45 6.52 -10.01 -0.22
CA ASN A 45 5.12 -9.62 -0.16
C ASN A 45 4.94 -8.43 0.77
N LEU A 46 4.14 -7.46 0.34
CA LEU A 46 3.77 -6.29 1.13
C LEU A 46 2.50 -6.56 1.92
N TYR A 47 2.51 -6.30 3.21
CA TYR A 47 1.34 -6.29 4.08
C TYR A 47 1.03 -4.87 4.48
N VAL A 48 -0.23 -4.46 4.33
CA VAL A 48 -0.71 -3.11 4.67
C VAL A 48 -1.84 -3.22 5.68
N ALA A 49 -1.69 -2.55 6.83
CA ALA A 49 -2.73 -2.40 7.83
C ALA A 49 -3.69 -1.27 7.39
N ASP A 50 -4.91 -1.66 7.03
CA ASP A 50 -5.95 -0.81 6.45
C ASP A 50 -6.97 -0.48 7.55
N GLU A 51 -6.62 0.48 8.41
CA GLU A 51 -7.17 0.65 9.76
C GLU A 51 -8.69 0.80 9.77
N TRP A 52 -9.24 1.70 8.95
CA TRP A 52 -10.68 1.98 8.95
C TRP A 52 -11.50 0.92 8.22
N ASN A 53 -10.83 0.03 7.48
CA ASN A 53 -11.46 -1.18 6.94
C ASN A 53 -11.27 -2.39 7.87
N HIS A 54 -10.62 -2.20 9.03
CA HIS A 54 -10.38 -3.24 10.03
C HIS A 54 -9.76 -4.52 9.46
N ARG A 55 -8.82 -4.37 8.51
CA ARG A 55 -8.20 -5.51 7.82
C ARG A 55 -6.71 -5.30 7.58
N VAL A 56 -6.04 -6.40 7.26
CA VAL A 56 -4.70 -6.39 6.66
C VAL A 56 -4.83 -6.93 5.24
N GLN A 57 -4.26 -6.21 4.27
CA GLN A 57 -4.19 -6.67 2.88
C GLN A 57 -2.76 -7.09 2.54
N ARG A 58 -2.61 -8.21 1.81
CA ARG A 58 -1.33 -8.69 1.30
C ARG A 58 -1.26 -8.48 -0.21
N PHE A 59 -0.13 -7.99 -0.70
CA PHE A 59 0.17 -7.80 -2.11
C PHE A 59 1.44 -8.57 -2.47
N SER A 60 1.36 -9.37 -3.55
CA SER A 60 2.54 -9.93 -4.18
C SER A 60 3.18 -8.83 -5.01
N ILE A 61 4.34 -8.35 -4.58
CA ILE A 61 5.11 -7.33 -5.31
C ILE A 61 6.21 -8.09 -6.04
N GLU A 62 5.92 -8.53 -7.26
CA GLU A 62 6.93 -9.10 -8.16
C GLU A 62 7.98 -8.04 -8.56
#